data_AF-A0A453B3J6-F1
#
_entry.id   AF-A0A453B3J6-F1
#
_cell.length_a   1.000
_cell.length_b   1.000
_cell.length_c   1.000
_cell.angle_alpha   90.00
_cell.angle_beta   90.00
_cell.angle_gamma   90.00
#
_symmetry.space_group_name_H-M   'P 1'
#
loop_
_entity.id
_entity.type
_entity.pdbx_description
1 polymer ?
#
loop_
_entity_poly.entity_id
_entity_poly.type
_entity_poly.pdbx_seq_one_letter_code
_entity_poly.pdbx_strand_id
1 'polypeptide(L)'
;LQIEPILTGNLPPGFDTSTCRSVYVGNIHVQVTEALLREVFQSAGSVDGCKLIRKEKSSYGFVDYYERGSAALAILTLNRKQIFGQPIRVNWAYASGQREDTTG
;
A
#
# COMPACT_ATOMS: atom_id res chain seq x y z
N LEU A 1 -18.39 2.98 -21.02
CA LEU A 1 -18.56 3.81 -19.80
C LEU A 1 -17.80 3.14 -18.67
N GLN A 2 -16.48 3.31 -18.64
CA GLN A 2 -15.64 2.69 -17.62
C GLN A 2 -15.58 3.63 -16.43
N ILE A 3 -16.50 3.43 -15.49
CA ILE A 3 -16.55 4.18 -14.24
C ILE A 3 -15.57 3.46 -13.29
N GLU A 4 -14.27 3.65 -13.51
CA GLU A 4 -13.28 3.24 -12.52
C GLU A 4 -13.20 4.33 -11.45
N PRO A 5 -13.40 4.00 -10.16
CA PRO A 5 -13.27 4.98 -9.10
C PRO A 5 -11.83 5.47 -9.10
N ILE A 6 -11.68 6.74 -9.41
CA ILE A 6 -10.45 7.53 -9.36
C ILE A 6 -9.71 7.37 -8.02
N LEU A 7 -8.89 6.32 -7.92
CA LEU A 7 -7.76 6.21 -6.98
C LEU A 7 -6.50 6.81 -7.62
N THR A 8 -6.69 7.81 -8.49
CA THR A 8 -5.69 8.44 -9.34
C THR A 8 -5.07 9.62 -8.62
N GLY A 9 -4.10 9.36 -7.75
CA GLY A 9 -3.19 10.39 -7.26
C GLY A 9 -1.83 10.23 -7.93
N ASN A 10 -1.64 10.72 -9.15
CA ASN A 10 -0.36 10.73 -9.90
C ASN A 10 0.19 9.34 -10.34
N LEU A 11 -0.44 8.70 -11.31
CA LEU A 11 0.19 7.59 -12.05
C LEU A 11 0.57 8.07 -13.46
N PRO A 12 1.78 7.74 -13.97
CA PRO A 12 2.16 8.11 -15.33
C PRO A 12 1.28 7.40 -16.37
N PRO A 13 1.07 8.02 -17.55
CA PRO A 13 0.34 7.40 -18.64
C PRO A 13 1.12 6.16 -19.12
N GLY A 14 0.59 4.97 -18.86
CA GLY A 14 1.25 3.69 -19.17
C GLY A 14 1.62 2.83 -17.96
N PHE A 15 1.28 3.25 -16.74
CA PHE A 15 1.41 2.35 -15.58
C PHE A 15 0.26 1.35 -15.52
N ASP A 16 0.58 0.08 -15.75
CA ASP A 16 -0.34 -1.01 -15.49
C ASP A 16 -0.50 -1.22 -13.99
N THR A 17 -1.47 -0.52 -13.39
CA THR A 17 -2.01 -0.87 -12.06
C THR A 17 -2.47 -2.34 -12.01
N SER A 18 -2.65 -2.95 -13.19
CA SER A 18 -2.99 -4.35 -13.35
C SER A 18 -1.91 -5.36 -12.98
N THR A 19 -0.64 -4.98 -12.98
CA THR A 19 0.47 -5.83 -12.49
C THR A 19 0.96 -5.38 -11.11
N CYS A 20 0.36 -4.32 -10.57
CA CYS A 20 0.78 -3.72 -9.32
C CYS A 20 0.26 -4.50 -8.13
N ARG A 21 1.20 -4.85 -7.26
CA ARG A 21 0.92 -5.58 -6.01
C ARG A 21 1.46 -4.84 -4.79
N SER A 22 2.06 -3.67 -5.02
CA SER A 22 2.68 -2.85 -3.99
C SER A 22 1.72 -1.73 -3.57
N VAL A 23 1.68 -1.46 -2.27
CA VAL A 23 0.76 -0.51 -1.64
C VAL A 23 1.54 0.43 -0.75
N TYR A 24 1.33 1.72 -0.92
CA TYR A 24 1.90 2.78 -0.10
C TYR A 24 0.90 3.15 1.00
N VAL A 25 1.43 3.32 2.22
CA VAL A 25 0.68 3.67 3.41
C VAL A 25 1.27 4.93 4.02
N GLY A 26 0.64 6.08 3.81
CA GLY A 26 1.04 7.33 4.42
C GLY A 26 0.26 7.66 5.68
N ASN A 27 0.67 8.73 6.37
CA ASN A 27 -0.05 9.28 7.53
C ASN A 27 -0.22 8.27 8.68
N ILE A 28 0.82 7.48 8.93
CA ILE A 28 0.85 6.48 9.97
C ILE A 28 1.20 7.14 11.31
N HIS A 29 0.46 6.78 12.37
CA HIS A 29 0.72 7.26 13.73
C HIS A 29 2.03 6.68 14.30
N VAL A 30 2.70 7.43 15.18
CA VAL A 30 3.98 7.01 15.79
C VAL A 30 3.87 5.70 16.56
N GLN A 31 2.69 5.40 17.12
CA GLN A 31 2.43 4.15 17.84
C GLN A 31 2.22 2.94 16.92
N VAL A 32 1.96 3.15 15.62
CA VAL A 32 1.81 2.04 14.68
C VAL A 32 3.18 1.42 14.41
N THR A 33 3.25 0.12 14.57
CA THR A 33 4.43 -0.71 14.27
C THR A 33 4.27 -1.37 12.91
N GLU A 34 5.40 -1.81 12.36
CA GLU A 34 5.40 -2.60 11.12
C GLU A 34 4.58 -3.87 11.30
N ALA A 35 4.68 -4.53 12.45
CA ALA A 35 3.89 -5.70 12.80
C ALA A 35 2.38 -5.39 12.75
N LEU A 36 1.93 -4.30 13.38
CA LEU A 36 0.51 -3.93 13.34
C LEU A 36 0.06 -3.59 11.92
N LEU A 37 0.88 -2.85 11.16
CA LEU A 37 0.57 -2.54 9.77
C LEU A 37 0.44 -3.83 8.96
N ARG A 38 1.39 -4.74 9.12
CA ARG A 38 1.39 -6.05 8.47
C ARG A 38 0.14 -6.84 8.83
N GLU A 39 -0.23 -6.93 10.10
CA GLU A 39 -1.44 -7.66 10.52
C GLU A 39 -2.72 -7.05 9.92
N VAL A 40 -2.83 -5.73 9.93
CA VAL A 40 -3.98 -5.02 9.33
C VAL A 40 -4.05 -5.28 7.82
N PHE A 41 -2.90 -5.31 7.15
CA PHE A 41 -2.79 -5.58 5.72
C PHE A 41 -2.99 -7.07 5.39
N GLN A 42 -2.57 -7.96 6.28
CA GLN A 42 -2.83 -9.40 6.19
C GLN A 42 -4.32 -9.72 6.25
N SER A 43 -5.12 -8.90 6.94
CA SER A 43 -6.59 -9.04 6.91
C SER A 43 -7.20 -8.79 5.53
N ALA A 44 -6.51 -8.06 4.63
CA ALA A 44 -6.94 -7.85 3.26
C ALA A 44 -6.37 -8.90 2.29
N GLY A 45 -5.27 -9.57 2.65
CA GLY A 45 -4.77 -10.75 1.96
C GLY A 45 -3.28 -11.00 2.19
N SER A 46 -2.68 -11.91 1.42
CA SER A 46 -1.30 -12.36 1.63
C SER A 46 -0.27 -11.28 1.30
N VAL A 47 0.35 -10.72 2.35
CA VAL A 47 1.46 -9.78 2.28
C VAL A 47 2.76 -10.55 2.00
N ASP A 48 3.43 -10.19 0.91
CA ASP A 48 4.77 -10.67 0.51
C ASP A 48 5.87 -9.93 1.28
N GLY A 49 5.75 -8.61 1.39
CA GLY A 49 6.70 -7.78 2.13
C GLY A 49 6.02 -6.59 2.78
N CYS A 50 6.48 -6.20 3.97
CA CYS A 50 6.06 -4.96 4.60
C CYS A 50 7.28 -4.20 5.08
N LYS A 51 7.29 -2.88 4.89
CA LYS A 51 8.38 -2.01 5.30
C LYS A 51 7.81 -0.74 5.90
N LEU A 52 8.08 -0.51 7.18
CA LEU A 52 7.68 0.73 7.86
C LEU A 52 8.86 1.71 7.95
N ILE A 53 8.67 2.93 7.46
CA ILE A 53 9.62 4.03 7.56
C ILE A 53 9.01 5.11 8.45
N ARG A 54 9.53 5.23 9.67
CA ARG A 54 9.12 6.28 10.61
C ARG A 54 9.95 7.52 10.37
N LYS A 55 9.29 8.67 10.16
CA LYS A 55 9.95 9.99 10.16
C LYS A 55 9.32 10.89 11.21
N GLU A 56 10.12 11.81 11.75
CA GLU A 56 9.72 12.75 12.82
C GLU A 56 8.40 13.51 12.54
N LYS A 57 8.10 13.81 11.27
CA LYS A 57 6.89 14.58 10.89
C LYS A 57 5.78 13.74 10.24
N SER A 58 6.08 12.56 9.70
CA SER A 58 5.11 11.70 9.00
C SER A 58 5.70 10.31 8.78
N SER A 59 5.15 9.31 9.46
CA SER A 59 5.52 7.92 9.20
C SER A 59 4.77 7.39 7.97
N TYR A 60 5.46 6.58 7.19
CA TYR A 60 4.91 5.92 6.01
C TYR A 60 5.40 4.48 5.91
N GLY A 61 4.64 3.64 5.24
CA GLY A 61 4.93 2.23 5.05
C GLY A 61 4.69 1.81 3.61
N PHE A 62 5.35 0.74 3.21
CA PHE A 62 5.16 0.07 1.93
C PHE A 62 4.81 -1.38 2.20
N VAL A 63 3.82 -1.90 1.50
CA VAL A 63 3.35 -3.27 1.64
C VAL A 63 3.24 -3.89 0.26
N ASP A 64 4.01 -4.93 -0.01
CA ASP A 64 3.90 -5.77 -1.20
C ASP A 64 3.00 -6.96 -0.89
N TYR A 65 2.16 -7.32 -1.85
CA TYR A 65 1.29 -8.48 -1.78
C TYR A 65 1.69 -9.53 -2.81
N TYR A 66 1.32 -10.78 -2.54
CA TYR A 66 1.45 -11.85 -3.53
C TYR A 66 0.50 -11.64 -4.72
N GLU A 67 -0.72 -11.19 -4.42
CA GLU A 67 -1.79 -11.00 -5.39
C GLU A 67 -2.27 -9.54 -5.44
N ARG A 68 -2.54 -9.05 -6.65
CA ARG A 68 -3.11 -7.70 -6.86
C ARG A 68 -4.48 -7.53 -6.22
N GLY A 69 -5.28 -8.61 -6.16
CA GLY A 69 -6.63 -8.59 -5.60
C GLY A 69 -6.59 -8.16 -4.13
N SER A 70 -5.66 -8.74 -3.38
CA SER A 70 -5.38 -8.40 -1.99
C SER A 70 -4.91 -6.94 -1.84
N ALA A 71 -4.00 -6.48 -2.70
CA ALA A 71 -3.52 -5.10 -2.70
C ALA A 71 -4.64 -4.09 -2.98
N ALA A 72 -5.47 -4.34 -4.00
CA ALA A 72 -6.62 -3.50 -4.35
C ALA A 72 -7.65 -3.46 -3.22
N LEU A 73 -7.95 -4.64 -2.64
CA LEU A 73 -8.86 -4.75 -1.51
C LEU A 73 -8.34 -3.99 -0.29
N ALA A 74 -7.03 -4.07 -0.03
CA ALA A 74 -6.38 -3.33 1.04
C ALA A 74 -6.52 -1.81 0.84
N ILE A 75 -6.29 -1.30 -0.38
CA ILE A 75 -6.50 0.11 -0.68
C ILE A 75 -7.97 0.48 -0.46
N LEU A 76 -8.91 -0.30 -0.99
CA LEU A 76 -10.34 0.01 -0.87
C LEU A 76 -10.84 -0.04 0.57
N THR A 77 -10.35 -0.99 1.38
CA THR A 77 -10.85 -1.27 2.72
C THR A 77 -10.08 -0.50 3.81
N LEU A 78 -8.78 -0.29 3.62
CA LEU A 78 -7.89 0.31 4.61
C LEU A 78 -7.57 1.78 4.33
N ASN A 79 -7.81 2.29 3.12
CA ASN A 79 -7.64 3.71 2.84
C ASN A 79 -8.56 4.55 3.74
N ARG A 80 -7.97 5.52 4.43
CA ARG A 80 -8.64 6.41 5.41
C ARG A 80 -9.11 5.71 6.67
N LYS A 81 -8.65 4.48 6.94
CA LYS A 81 -8.91 3.81 8.21
C LYS A 81 -8.25 4.56 9.36
N GLN A 82 -8.97 4.80 10.44
CA GLN A 82 -8.41 5.43 11.63
C GLN A 82 -7.67 4.39 12.47
N ILE A 83 -6.37 4.58 12.64
CA ILE A 83 -5.52 3.77 13.53
C ILE A 83 -4.95 4.70 14.59
N PHE A 84 -5.23 4.42 15.86
CA PHE A 84 -4.88 5.30 17.00
C PHE A 84 -5.39 6.75 16.83
N GLY A 85 -6.57 6.92 16.23
CA GLY A 85 -7.15 8.25 15.99
C GLY A 85 -6.55 9.01 14.80
N GLN A 86 -5.56 8.44 14.11
CA GLN A 86 -4.99 9.03 12.89
C GLN A 86 -5.45 8.27 11.63
N PRO A 87 -6.04 8.95 10.62
CA PRO A 87 -6.48 8.30 9.40
C PRO A 87 -5.27 7.95 8.51
N ILE A 88 -5.03 6.66 8.28
CA ILE A 88 -3.97 6.23 7.35
C ILE A 88 -4.38 6.49 5.90
N ARG A 89 -3.41 6.79 5.04
CA ARG A 89 -3.65 6.92 3.60
C ARG A 89 -3.08 5.72 2.89
N VAL A 90 -3.93 4.92 2.25
CA VAL A 90 -3.49 3.74 1.51
C VAL A 90 -3.67 4.02 0.03
N ASN A 91 -2.62 3.85 -0.76
CA ASN A 91 -2.60 4.09 -2.20
C ASN A 91 -1.74 3.05 -2.90
N TRP A 92 -1.83 2.95 -4.22
CA TRP A 92 -0.90 2.14 -5.00
C TRP A 92 0.53 2.66 -4.83
N ALA A 93 1.46 1.77 -4.49
CA ALA A 93 2.87 2.11 -4.54
C ALA A 93 3.36 1.93 -5.97
N TYR A 94 3.81 3.03 -6.58
CA TYR A 94 4.52 3.01 -7.84
C TYR A 94 5.96 2.58 -7.58
N ALA A 95 6.30 1.32 -7.84
CA ALA A 95 7.69 0.93 -8.03
C ALA A 95 8.09 1.37 -9.44
N SER A 96 8.63 2.58 -9.56
CA SER A 96 9.29 3.04 -10.78
C SER A 96 10.52 2.16 -11.01
N GLY A 97 10.37 1.12 -11.82
CA GLY A 97 11.48 0.25 -12.18
C GLY A 97 11.33 -1.15 -11.61
N GLN A 98 11.17 -2.09 -12.54
CA GLN A 98 11.81 -3.40 -12.54
C GLN A 98 11.99 -4.04 -11.16
N ARG A 99 11.10 -4.97 -10.84
CA ARG A 99 11.52 -6.14 -10.08
C ARG A 99 12.39 -6.95 -11.06
N GLU A 100 13.64 -6.53 -11.25
CA GLU A 100 14.64 -7.41 -11.86
C GLU A 100 14.70 -8.64 -10.96
N ASP A 101 14.38 -9.77 -11.57
CA ASP A 101 14.36 -11.11 -11.03
C ASP A 101 15.58 -11.34 -10.12
N THR A 102 15.39 -11.30 -8.80
CA THR A 102 16.34 -11.98 -7.89
C THR A 102 15.79 -13.36 -7.59
N THR A 103 15.58 -14.15 -8.65
CA THR A 103 15.68 -15.60 -8.54
C THR A 103 17.15 -15.91 -8.75
N GLY A 104 17.88 -16.03 -7.64
CA GLY A 104 19.19 -16.70 -7.63
C GLY A 104 18.99 -18.22 -7.64
#